data_AF-A0ABD2I779-F1
#
_entry.id   AF-A0ABD2I779-F1
#
_cell.length_a   1.000
_cell.length_b   1.000
_cell.length_c   1.000
_cell.angle_alpha   90.00
_cell.angle_beta   90.00
_cell.angle_gamma   90.00
#
_symmetry.space_group_name_H-M   'P 1'
#
loop_
_entity.id
_entity.type
_entity.pdbx_description
1 polymer ?
#
loop_
_entity_poly.entity_id
_entity_poly.type
_entity_poly.pdbx_seq_one_letter_code
_entity_poly.pdbx_strand_id
1 'polypeptide(L)'
;MENGSRVNWFRKSAADGKFLWPGYCENIRVIDWIVRRLDNTSNIGIESAIGTIPTRESMHLEGLGNIDWDQLMSLPADYWHDDAKEVRKFLEEQVCTDLPEHILTELEQQEKRIMAL
;
A
#
# COMPACT_ATOMS: atom_id res chain seq x y z
N MET A 1 3.02 1.62 17.77
CA MET A 1 3.38 1.78 16.35
C MET A 1 3.33 0.40 15.74
N GLU A 2 2.33 0.16 14.89
CA GLU A 2 2.24 -1.09 14.15
C GLU A 2 3.25 -1.03 13.00
N ASN A 3 4.28 -1.86 13.08
CA ASN A 3 5.42 -1.87 12.15
C ASN A 3 5.14 -2.72 10.89
N GLY A 4 3.87 -2.87 10.51
CA GLY A 4 3.45 -3.68 9.38
C GLY A 4 3.75 -3.01 8.04
N SER A 5 4.18 -3.80 7.06
CA SER A 5 4.31 -3.37 5.66
C SER A 5 3.50 -4.30 4.77
N ARG A 6 2.67 -3.74 3.88
CA ARG A 6 1.95 -4.49 2.84
C ARG A 6 2.60 -4.21 1.49
N VAL A 7 2.79 -5.25 0.70
CA VAL A 7 3.41 -5.17 -0.63
C VAL A 7 2.49 -5.78 -1.70
N ASN A 8 2.57 -5.26 -2.92
CA ASN A 8 1.86 -5.81 -4.08
C ASN A 8 2.80 -5.89 -5.29
N TRP A 9 3.39 -7.07 -5.52
CA TRP A 9 4.26 -7.34 -6.68
C TRP A 9 3.50 -7.51 -8.00
N PHE A 10 2.18 -7.64 -7.93
CA PHE A 10 1.35 -8.11 -9.03
C PHE A 10 0.47 -7.02 -9.63
N ARG A 11 0.71 -5.75 -9.27
CA ARG A 11 0.00 -4.62 -9.86
C ARG A 11 0.27 -4.56 -11.37
N LYS A 12 -0.80 -4.46 -12.14
CA LYS A 12 -0.74 -4.40 -13.61
C LYS A 12 -1.17 -3.04 -14.13
N SER A 13 -0.60 -2.65 -15.27
CA SER A 13 -1.07 -1.48 -16.02
C SER A 13 -2.48 -1.73 -16.55
N ALA A 14 -3.36 -0.75 -16.38
CA ALA A 14 -4.68 -0.79 -17.00
C ALA A 14 -4.61 -0.66 -18.54
N ALA A 15 -3.52 -0.09 -19.07
CA ALA A 15 -3.38 0.17 -20.50
C ALA A 15 -2.94 -1.06 -21.30
N ASP A 16 -2.00 -1.85 -20.78
CA ASP A 16 -1.42 -2.98 -21.52
C ASP A 16 -1.37 -4.31 -20.73
N GLY A 17 -1.86 -4.34 -19.49
CA GLY A 17 -1.94 -5.54 -18.66
C GLY A 17 -0.59 -6.07 -18.17
N LYS A 18 0.52 -5.36 -18.41
CA LYS A 18 1.85 -5.77 -17.95
C LYS A 18 2.03 -5.44 -16.47
N PHE A 19 2.93 -6.17 -15.82
CA PHE A 19 3.32 -5.86 -14.45
C PHE A 19 4.06 -4.52 -14.39
N LEU A 20 3.67 -3.69 -13.42
CA LEU A 20 4.31 -2.39 -13.18
C LEU A 20 5.64 -2.52 -12.42
N TRP A 21 5.85 -3.67 -11.78
CA TRP A 21 7.08 -4.01 -11.08
C TRP A 21 7.70 -5.27 -11.69
N PRO A 22 9.02 -5.29 -11.95
CA PRO A 22 9.70 -6.44 -12.57
C PRO A 22 9.67 -7.70 -11.70
N GLY A 23 9.59 -7.55 -10.38
CA GLY A 23 9.49 -8.68 -9.45
C GLY A 23 10.82 -9.42 -9.24
N TYR A 24 10.71 -10.66 -8.73
CA TYR A 24 11.84 -11.56 -8.49
C TYR A 24 12.95 -10.93 -7.63
N CYS A 25 14.19 -10.91 -8.14
CA CYS A 25 15.35 -10.38 -7.42
C CYS A 25 15.22 -8.87 -7.16
N GLU A 26 14.49 -8.13 -8.00
CA GLU A 26 14.31 -6.69 -7.82
C GLU A 26 13.48 -6.33 -6.60
N ASN A 27 12.73 -7.29 -6.04
CA ASN A 27 12.00 -7.11 -4.78
C ASN A 27 12.92 -6.77 -3.60
N ILE A 28 14.21 -7.08 -3.68
CA ILE A 28 15.20 -6.69 -2.67
C ILE A 28 15.22 -5.18 -2.42
N ARG A 29 14.89 -4.36 -3.43
CA ARG A 29 14.86 -2.89 -3.33
C ARG A 29 13.75 -2.39 -2.41
N VAL A 30 12.60 -3.07 -2.41
CA VAL A 30 11.50 -2.75 -1.50
C VAL A 30 11.80 -3.28 -0.09
N ILE A 31 12.46 -4.42 0.03
CA ILE A 31 12.91 -4.94 1.33
C ILE A 31 13.95 -3.98 1.94
N ASP A 32 14.91 -3.49 1.16
CA ASP A 32 15.87 -2.45 1.56
C ASP A 32 15.15 -1.19 2.09
N TRP A 33 14.12 -0.72 1.37
CA TRP A 33 13.32 0.40 1.83
C TRP A 33 12.60 0.13 3.16
N ILE A 34 12.02 -1.06 3.34
CA ILE A 34 11.38 -1.46 4.59
C ILE A 34 12.39 -1.46 5.75
N VAL A 35 13.60 -2.00 5.54
CA VAL A 35 14.67 -1.99 6.55
C VAL A 35 15.08 -0.56 6.91
N ARG A 36 15.31 0.30 5.91
CA ARG A 36 15.66 1.72 6.12
C ARG A 36 14.57 2.49 6.88
N ARG A 37 13.30 2.11 6.70
CA ARG A 37 12.16 2.66 7.46
C ARG A 37 12.19 2.23 8.92
N LEU A 38 12.48 0.96 9.20
CA LEU A 38 12.64 0.44 10.56
C LEU A 38 13.83 1.09 11.28
N ASP A 39 14.89 1.43 10.55
CA ASP A 39 16.05 2.15 11.06
C ASP A 39 15.81 3.67 11.24
N ASN A 40 14.56 4.15 11.07
CA ASN A 40 14.17 5.55 11.21
C ASN A 40 14.91 6.51 10.26
N THR A 41 15.26 6.04 9.06
CA THR A 41 15.80 6.93 8.02
C THR A 41 14.76 8.01 7.70
N SER A 42 15.13 9.28 7.84
CA SER A 42 14.20 10.39 7.62
C SER A 42 13.88 10.59 6.13
N ASN A 43 12.67 11.08 5.83
CA ASN A 43 12.23 11.53 4.50
C ASN A 43 12.21 10.46 3.40
N ILE A 44 12.06 9.18 3.75
CA ILE A 44 11.97 8.09 2.76
C ILE A 44 10.53 7.68 2.43
N GLY A 45 9.53 8.27 3.07
CA GLY A 45 8.13 7.97 2.81
C GLY A 45 7.23 9.19 3.01
N ILE A 46 6.06 9.13 2.40
CA ILE A 46 5.00 10.13 2.51
C ILE A 46 3.72 9.47 3.03
N GLU A 47 2.97 10.20 3.83
CA GLU A 47 1.67 9.75 4.31
C GLU A 47 0.65 9.70 3.17
N SER A 48 -0.16 8.65 3.16
CA SER A 48 -1.27 8.45 2.22
C SER A 48 -2.48 7.88 2.97
N ALA A 49 -3.64 7.81 2.31
CA ALA A 49 -4.85 7.28 2.95
C ALA A 49 -4.70 5.83 3.46
N ILE A 50 -3.81 5.05 2.85
CA ILE A 50 -3.56 3.64 3.16
C ILE A 50 -2.30 3.43 4.02
N GLY A 51 -1.73 4.51 4.56
CA GLY A 51 -0.48 4.51 5.33
C GLY A 51 0.70 5.12 4.56
N THR A 52 1.91 4.94 5.07
CA THR A 52 3.10 5.53 4.45
C THR A 52 3.53 4.75 3.19
N ILE A 53 3.72 5.46 2.09
CA ILE A 53 4.27 4.93 0.83
C ILE A 53 5.67 5.52 0.57
N PRO A 54 6.57 4.84 -0.17
CA PRO A 54 7.89 5.38 -0.51
C PRO A 54 7.78 6.67 -1.32
N THR A 55 8.72 7.59 -1.13
CA THR A 55 8.99 8.64 -2.12
C THR A 55 9.78 8.04 -3.29
N ARG A 56 9.68 8.64 -4.48
CA ARG A 56 10.41 8.14 -5.65
C ARG A 56 11.92 8.15 -5.41
N GLU A 57 12.41 9.20 -4.76
CA GLU A 57 13.82 9.43 -4.46
C GLU A 57 14.36 8.48 -3.39
N SER A 58 13.49 7.87 -2.60
CA SER A 58 13.90 6.89 -1.58
C SER A 58 14.17 5.49 -2.14
N MET A 59 13.66 5.19 -3.34
CA MET A 59 13.77 3.90 -3.97
C MET A 59 14.97 3.84 -4.92
N HIS A 60 15.75 2.78 -4.82
CA HIS A 60 16.79 2.48 -5.81
C HIS A 60 16.14 1.97 -7.09
N LEU A 61 15.95 2.82 -8.09
CA LEU A 61 15.32 2.47 -9.38
C LEU A 61 16.34 2.32 -10.52
N GLU A 62 17.63 2.52 -10.23
CA GLU A 62 18.70 2.41 -11.21
C GLU A 62 18.75 1.00 -11.80
N GLY A 63 18.80 0.93 -13.13
CA GLY A 63 18.84 -0.32 -13.89
C GLY A 63 17.47 -0.97 -14.15
N LEU A 64 16.36 -0.46 -13.60
CA LEU A 64 15.03 -1.08 -13.75
C LEU A 64 14.28 -0.73 -15.06
N GLY A 65 14.95 -0.14 -16.04
CA GLY A 65 14.26 0.38 -17.23
C GLY A 65 13.26 1.47 -16.88
N ASN A 66 12.25 1.68 -17.73
CA ASN A 66 11.23 2.70 -17.50
C ASN A 66 10.13 2.17 -16.56
N ILE A 67 10.20 2.54 -15.28
CA ILE A 67 9.13 2.28 -14.30
C ILE A 67 8.14 3.45 -14.29
N ASP A 68 6.88 3.14 -14.57
CA ASP A 68 5.76 4.07 -14.38
C ASP A 68 5.42 4.18 -12.89
N TRP A 69 6.15 5.06 -12.22
CA TRP A 69 6.03 5.27 -10.77
C TRP A 69 4.65 5.81 -10.38
N ASP A 70 4.11 6.73 -11.17
CA ASP A 70 2.85 7.39 -10.85
C ASP A 70 1.71 6.37 -10.92
N GLN A 71 1.73 5.49 -11.93
CA GLN A 71 0.78 4.39 -12.00
C GLN A 71 1.02 3.36 -10.88
N LEU A 72 2.28 3.00 -10.60
CA LEU A 72 2.65 2.02 -9.57
C LEU A 72 2.19 2.45 -8.17
N MET A 73 2.31 3.73 -7.84
CA MET A 73 1.95 4.31 -6.54
C MET A 73 0.57 4.99 -6.51
N SER A 74 -0.18 4.96 -7.62
CA SER A 74 -1.50 5.59 -7.70
C SER A 74 -2.48 4.98 -6.69
N LEU A 75 -3.35 5.83 -6.13
CA LEU A 75 -4.44 5.45 -5.23
C LEU A 75 -5.78 5.97 -5.78
N PRO A 76 -6.38 5.30 -6.78
CA PRO A 76 -7.66 5.74 -7.33
C PRO A 76 -8.75 5.69 -6.26
N ALA A 77 -9.45 6.80 -6.02
CA ALA A 77 -10.45 6.92 -4.96
C ALA A 77 -11.56 5.86 -5.08
N ASP A 78 -12.12 5.68 -6.27
CA ASP A 78 -13.19 4.70 -6.51
C ASP A 78 -12.78 3.26 -6.13
N TYR A 79 -11.55 2.87 -6.48
CA TYR A 79 -11.02 1.54 -6.15
C TYR A 79 -10.93 1.35 -4.63
N TRP A 80 -10.39 2.34 -3.90
CA TRP A 80 -10.22 2.25 -2.46
C TRP A 80 -11.55 2.38 -1.71
N HIS A 81 -12.51 3.16 -2.22
CA HIS A 81 -13.86 3.21 -1.68
C HIS A 81 -14.54 1.84 -1.74
N ASP A 82 -14.39 1.12 -2.85
CA ASP A 82 -14.99 -0.20 -3.00
C ASP A 82 -14.25 -1.27 -2.19
N ASP A 83 -12.91 -1.25 -2.17
CA ASP A 83 -12.10 -2.13 -1.32
C ASP A 83 -12.47 -1.97 0.17
N ALA A 84 -12.62 -0.74 0.65
CA ALA A 84 -13.01 -0.47 2.04
C ALA A 84 -14.39 -1.05 2.39
N LYS A 85 -15.39 -0.90 1.50
CA LYS A 85 -16.72 -1.50 1.68
C LYS A 85 -16.67 -3.03 1.71
N GLU A 86 -15.88 -3.63 0.82
CA GLU A 86 -15.72 -5.08 0.75
C GLU A 86 -15.06 -5.65 2.01
N VAL A 87 -14.00 -4.99 2.49
CA VAL A 87 -13.31 -5.38 3.74
C VAL A 87 -14.26 -5.29 4.93
N ARG A 88 -15.01 -4.19 5.06
CA ARG A 88 -16.02 -4.05 6.12
C ARG A 88 -17.03 -5.17 6.07
N LYS A 89 -17.64 -5.40 4.90
CA LYS A 89 -18.63 -6.46 4.70
C LYS A 89 -18.07 -7.82 5.10
N PHE A 90 -16.84 -8.13 4.68
CA PHE A 90 -16.19 -9.39 5.03
C PHE A 90 -16.02 -9.55 6.55
N LEU A 91 -15.52 -8.52 7.24
CA LEU A 91 -15.32 -8.58 8.69
C LEU A 91 -16.65 -8.71 9.44
N GLU A 92 -17.66 -7.97 9.02
CA GLU A 92 -19.00 -8.02 9.62
C GLU A 92 -19.72 -9.36 9.38
N GLU A 93 -19.59 -9.97 8.20
CA GLU A 93 -20.28 -11.21 7.86
C GLU A 93 -19.55 -12.48 8.31
N GLN A 94 -18.21 -12.47 8.32
CA GLN A 94 -17.40 -13.67 8.59
C GLN A 94 -16.89 -13.72 10.03
N VAL A 95 -16.65 -12.57 10.66
CA VAL A 95 -16.12 -12.50 12.04
C VAL A 95 -17.23 -12.12 13.03
N CYS A 96 -18.16 -11.26 12.62
CA CYS A 96 -19.34 -10.89 13.40
C CYS A 96 -18.98 -10.44 14.83
N THR A 97 -19.48 -11.17 15.83
CA THR A 97 -19.33 -10.87 17.27
C THR A 97 -17.92 -11.08 17.79
N ASP A 98 -17.08 -11.82 17.05
CA ASP A 98 -15.71 -12.12 17.46
C ASP A 98 -14.71 -11.05 16.97
N LEU A 99 -15.19 -10.01 16.28
CA LEU A 99 -14.33 -8.94 15.77
C LEU A 99 -13.78 -8.11 16.94
N PRO A 100 -12.45 -8.06 17.15
CA PRO A 100 -11.89 -7.27 18.24
C PRO A 100 -12.13 -5.77 18.03
N GLU A 101 -12.48 -5.06 19.09
CA GLU A 101 -12.78 -3.62 19.07
C GLU A 101 -11.64 -2.78 18.45
N HIS A 102 -10.38 -3.16 18.68
CA HIS A 102 -9.22 -2.49 18.10
C HIS A 102 -9.22 -2.58 16.56
N ILE A 103 -9.60 -3.72 15.99
CA ILE A 103 -9.66 -3.90 14.53
C ILE A 103 -10.79 -3.04 13.93
N LEU A 104 -11.95 -3.00 14.60
CA LEU A 104 -13.06 -2.13 14.18
C LEU A 104 -12.65 -0.65 14.19
N THR A 105 -11.93 -0.23 15.25
CA THR A 105 -11.42 1.14 15.37
C THR A 105 -10.45 1.48 14.24
N GLU A 106 -9.51 0.59 13.91
CA GLU A 106 -8.59 0.80 12.79
C GLU A 106 -9.32 0.83 11.43
N LEU A 107 -10.30 -0.04 11.23
CA LEU A 107 -11.15 -0.05 10.03
C LEU A 107 -11.86 1.29 9.84
N GLU A 108 -12.52 1.81 10.87
CA GLU A 108 -13.23 3.10 10.81
C GLU A 108 -12.28 4.28 10.56
N GLN A 109 -11.10 4.27 11.15
CA GLN A 109 -10.09 5.31 10.89
C GLN A 109 -9.54 5.23 9.47
N GLN A 110 -9.30 4.02 8.97
CA GLN A 110 -8.85 3.81 7.59
C GLN A 110 -9.90 4.25 6.59
N GLU A 111 -11.18 3.91 6.81
CA GLU A 111 -12.29 4.38 5.97
C GLU A 111 -12.37 5.90 5.93
N LYS A 112 -12.25 6.60 7.06
CA LYS A 112 -12.24 8.07 7.08
C LYS A 112 -11.13 8.66 6.22
N ARG A 113 -9.93 8.06 6.24
CA ARG A 113 -8.82 8.51 5.39
C ARG A 113 -9.08 8.23 3.91
N ILE A 114 -9.61 7.06 3.60
CA ILE A 114 -9.93 6.64 2.23
C ILE A 114 -11.04 7.52 1.64
N MET A 115 -12.09 7.85 2.40
CA MET A 115 -13.20 8.71 1.97
C MET A 115 -12.79 10.18 1.77
N ALA A 116 -11.57 10.55 2.17
CA ALA A 116 -10.99 11.87 1.98
C ALA A 116 -9.99 11.96 0.81
N LEU A 117 -9.78 10.85 0.08
CA LEU A 117 -9.03 10.83 -1.19
C LEU A 117 -9.78 11.59 -2.29
#